data_AF-A0A7L0UNV4-F1
#
_entry.id   AF-A0A7L0UNV4-F1
#
_cell.length_a   1.000
_cell.length_b   1.000
_cell.length_c   1.000
_cell.angle_alpha   90.00
_cell.angle_beta   90.00
_cell.angle_gamma   90.00
#
_symmetry.space_group_name_H-M   'P 1'
#
loop_
_entity.id
_entity.type
_entity.pdbx_description
1 polymer ?
#
loop_
_entity_poly.entity_id
_entity_poly.type
_entity_poly.pdbx_seq_one_letter_code
_entity_poly.pdbx_strand_id
1 'polypeptide(L)'
;QRTCTLRGCCWSPESDTSVPWCFFPSNHGYKVDGSTRSTQAGFEATLTRLPSPSLFGNDIDTVLLTGEYQTPNRFRFKITDPKAQRFEVPHEHVRPFTGSAASNLNYKVDV
;
A
#
# COMPACT_ATOMS: atom_id res chain seq x y z
N GLN A 1 27.17 -0.79 5.31
CA GLN A 1 26.71 -1.26 6.63
C GLN A 1 26.03 -0.18 7.48
N ARG A 2 26.73 0.87 7.96
CA ARG A 2 26.17 1.86 8.92
C ARG A 2 24.78 2.41 8.55
N THR A 3 24.61 2.91 7.32
CA THR A 3 23.30 3.42 6.84
C THR A 3 22.22 2.34 6.81
N CYS A 4 22.59 1.08 6.52
CA CYS A 4 21.65 -0.03 6.50
C CYS A 4 21.08 -0.31 7.90
N THR A 5 21.97 -0.39 8.89
CA THR A 5 21.60 -0.61 10.29
C THR A 5 20.78 0.56 10.84
N LEU A 6 21.14 1.81 10.51
CA LEU A 6 20.38 3.00 10.92
C LEU A 6 18.95 3.01 10.35
N ARG A 7 18.76 2.45 9.15
CA ARG A 7 17.45 2.27 8.52
C ARG A 7 16.70 1.04 9.05
N GLY A 8 17.28 0.27 9.98
CA GLY A 8 16.69 -0.96 10.48
C GLY A 8 16.58 -2.06 9.41
N CYS A 9 17.45 -2.04 8.40
CA CYS A 9 17.45 -3.00 7.31
C CYS A 9 18.40 -4.19 7.56
N CYS A 10 18.28 -5.24 6.75
CA CYS A 10 19.18 -6.39 6.74
C CYS A 10 20.44 -6.10 5.91
N TRP A 11 21.62 -6.41 6.44
CA TRP A 11 22.90 -6.25 5.75
C TRP A 11 23.49 -7.62 5.40
N SER A 12 23.59 -7.94 4.11
CA SER A 12 24.23 -9.14 3.57
C SER A 12 25.08 -8.74 2.36
N PRO A 13 26.41 -8.60 2.50
CA PRO A 13 27.27 -8.28 1.37
C PRO A 13 27.33 -9.46 0.40
N GLU A 14 27.13 -9.19 -0.89
CA GLU A 14 27.10 -10.20 -1.95
C GLU A 14 28.24 -9.97 -2.95
N SER A 15 28.72 -11.05 -3.59
CA SER A 15 29.77 -10.97 -4.62
C SER A 15 29.27 -10.31 -5.90
N ASP A 16 28.00 -10.57 -6.26
CA ASP A 16 27.33 -9.92 -7.38
C ASP A 16 26.83 -8.53 -6.98
N THR A 17 27.37 -7.50 -7.63
CA THR A 17 27.04 -6.09 -7.38
C THR A 17 25.60 -5.72 -7.74
N SER A 18 24.90 -6.55 -8.52
CA SER A 18 23.48 -6.35 -8.85
C SER A 18 22.53 -6.76 -7.72
N VAL A 19 23.02 -7.57 -6.77
CA VAL A 19 22.23 -8.02 -5.61
C VAL A 19 22.36 -6.97 -4.50
N PRO A 20 21.24 -6.45 -3.96
CA PRO A 20 21.29 -5.39 -2.96
C PRO A 20 21.90 -5.88 -1.65
N TRP A 21 23.04 -5.30 -1.25
CA TRP A 21 23.68 -5.64 0.02
C TRP A 21 22.88 -5.21 1.26
N CYS A 22 21.93 -4.30 1.07
CA CYS A 22 21.04 -3.79 2.11
C CYS A 22 19.59 -3.88 1.63
N PHE A 23 18.77 -4.67 2.32
CA PHE A 23 17.40 -4.95 1.89
C PHE A 23 16.41 -4.90 3.06
N PHE A 24 15.13 -4.75 2.75
CA PHE A 24 14.08 -4.64 3.75
C PHE A 24 13.86 -5.95 4.51
N PRO A 25 13.75 -5.90 5.85
CA PRO A 25 13.24 -7.01 6.65
C PRO A 25 11.72 -7.09 6.57
N SER A 26 11.14 -8.19 7.08
CA SER A 26 9.69 -8.41 7.12
C SER A 26 8.94 -7.49 8.10
N ASN A 27 9.63 -6.79 9.00
CA ASN A 27 9.03 -5.85 9.95
C ASN A 27 8.98 -4.40 9.45
N HIS A 28 9.32 -4.16 8.18
CA HIS A 28 9.07 -2.90 7.49
C HIS A 28 7.76 -2.96 6.71
N GLY A 29 7.01 -1.85 6.70
CA GLY A 29 5.74 -1.74 5.99
C GLY A 29 4.57 -1.45 6.93
N TYR A 30 3.39 -1.94 6.56
CA TYR A 30 2.14 -1.72 7.28
C TYR A 30 1.45 -3.05 7.54
N LYS A 31 0.63 -3.08 8.58
CA LYS A 31 -0.29 -4.18 8.88
C LYS A 31 -1.73 -3.70 8.77
N VAL A 32 -2.64 -4.60 8.44
CA VAL A 32 -4.08 -4.34 8.57
C VAL A 32 -4.41 -4.14 10.04
N ASP A 33 -5.12 -3.06 10.34
CA ASP A 33 -5.64 -2.76 11.67
C ASP A 33 -7.11 -3.17 11.74
N GLY A 34 -7.37 -4.30 12.41
CA GLY A 34 -8.70 -4.91 12.47
C GLY A 34 -9.03 -5.75 11.23
N SER A 35 -10.22 -5.57 10.68
CA SER A 35 -10.72 -6.31 9.51
C SER A 35 -10.98 -5.40 8.33
N THR A 36 -11.13 -6.01 7.15
CA THR A 36 -11.65 -5.30 5.98
C THR A 36 -13.12 -4.92 6.19
N ARG A 37 -13.50 -3.75 5.68
CA ARG A 37 -14.86 -3.23 5.69
C ARG A 37 -15.41 -3.25 4.27
N SER A 38 -16.50 -3.98 4.02
CA SER A 38 -17.15 -3.97 2.71
C SER A 38 -17.73 -2.60 2.38
N THR A 39 -17.61 -2.19 1.12
CA THR A 39 -18.23 -0.99 0.56
C THR A 39 -19.08 -1.36 -0.65
N GLN A 40 -19.86 -0.41 -1.16
CA GLN A 40 -20.65 -0.64 -2.37
C GLN A 40 -19.77 -1.02 -3.58
N ALA A 41 -18.59 -0.41 -3.71
CA ALA A 41 -17.67 -0.63 -4.82
C ALA A 41 -16.66 -1.77 -4.58
N GLY A 42 -16.44 -2.17 -3.32
CA GLY A 42 -15.48 -3.21 -2.96
C GLY A 42 -15.23 -3.27 -1.46
N PHE A 43 -14.08 -2.80 -1.02
CA PHE A 43 -13.72 -2.84 0.40
C PHE A 43 -12.79 -1.69 0.80
N GLU A 44 -12.66 -1.48 2.10
CA GLU A 44 -11.66 -0.63 2.71
C GLU A 44 -10.93 -1.36 3.83
N ALA A 45 -9.67 -1.00 4.06
CA ALA A 45 -8.89 -1.48 5.19
C ALA A 45 -8.01 -0.36 5.73
N THR A 46 -8.06 -0.15 7.05
CA THR A 46 -7.10 0.72 7.72
C THR A 46 -5.79 -0.02 7.85
N LEU A 47 -4.69 0.60 7.44
CA LEU A 47 -3.34 0.06 7.60
C LEU A 47 -2.55 0.92 8.59
N THR A 48 -1.87 0.27 9.52
CA THR A 48 -1.00 0.93 10.52
C THR A 48 0.45 0.59 10.27
N ARG A 49 1.31 1.62 10.31
CA ARG A 49 2.74 1.48 10.06
C ARG A 49 3.37 0.60 11.14
N LEU A 50 4.18 -0.36 10.72
CA LEU A 50 4.99 -1.15 11.65
C LEU A 50 6.09 -0.27 12.26
N PRO A 51 6.42 -0.46 13.56
CA PRO A 51 7.45 0.33 14.23
C PRO A 51 8.83 0.04 13.61
N SER A 52 9.25 0.92 12.71
CA SER A 52 10.49 0.83 11.94
C SER A 52 11.13 2.22 11.79
N PRO A 53 12.47 2.34 11.69
CA PRO A 53 13.11 3.63 11.46
C PRO A 53 12.59 4.33 10.21
N SER A 54 12.58 5.66 10.22
CA SER A 54 12.24 6.43 9.03
C SER A 54 13.37 6.37 8.00
N LEU A 55 13.02 6.20 6.72
CA LEU A 55 13.99 6.21 5.63
C LEU A 55 14.26 7.62 5.10
N PHE A 56 13.19 8.41 4.97
CA PHE A 56 13.20 9.72 4.30
C PHE A 56 12.42 10.81 5.07
N GLY A 57 11.94 10.51 6.27
CA GLY A 57 11.12 11.42 7.08
C GLY A 57 9.64 11.43 6.66
N ASN A 58 8.81 12.08 7.48
CA ASN A 58 7.38 12.32 7.24
C ASN A 58 6.57 11.04 6.92
N ASP A 59 6.85 9.97 7.65
CA ASP A 59 6.04 8.75 7.59
C ASP A 59 4.59 9.03 7.99
N ILE A 60 3.62 8.35 7.35
CA ILE A 60 2.20 8.47 7.64
C ILE A 60 1.77 7.24 8.41
N ASP A 61 1.58 7.35 9.72
CA ASP A 61 1.37 6.17 10.58
C ASP A 61 0.08 5.39 10.27
N THR A 62 -0.95 6.05 9.76
CA THR A 62 -2.23 5.44 9.42
C THR A 62 -2.61 5.80 8.00
N VAL A 63 -2.78 4.79 7.15
CA VAL A 63 -3.26 4.96 5.77
C VAL A 63 -4.52 4.14 5.55
N LEU A 64 -5.34 4.55 4.59
CA LEU A 64 -6.56 3.86 4.19
C LEU A 64 -6.33 3.21 2.83
N LEU A 65 -6.44 1.88 2.77
CA LEU A 65 -6.55 1.14 1.52
C LEU A 65 -8.03 1.12 1.11
N THR A 66 -8.33 1.60 -0.10
CA THR A 66 -9.65 1.48 -0.73
C THR A 66 -9.53 0.62 -1.98
N GLY A 67 -10.24 -0.50 -2.03
CA GLY A 67 -10.34 -1.40 -3.18
C GLY A 67 -11.69 -1.27 -3.89
N GLU A 68 -11.65 -1.17 -5.22
CA GLU A 68 -12.80 -1.00 -6.10
C GLU A 68 -12.81 -2.11 -7.18
N TYR A 69 -13.87 -2.92 -7.18
CA TYR A 69 -14.14 -3.92 -8.23
C TYR A 69 -14.86 -3.26 -9.40
N GLN A 70 -14.12 -2.48 -10.21
CA GLN A 70 -14.74 -1.62 -11.21
C GLN A 70 -15.36 -2.38 -12.39
N THR A 71 -14.70 -3.43 -12.87
CA THR A 71 -15.21 -4.32 -13.94
C THR A 71 -14.75 -5.76 -13.71
N PRO A 72 -15.28 -6.75 -14.47
CA PRO A 72 -14.79 -8.13 -14.43
C PRO A 72 -13.28 -8.29 -14.68
N ASN A 73 -12.66 -7.33 -15.37
CA ASN A 73 -11.25 -7.36 -15.77
C ASN A 73 -10.43 -6.17 -15.24
N ARG A 74 -11.02 -5.31 -14.39
CA ARG A 74 -10.35 -4.13 -13.86
C ARG A 74 -10.62 -3.98 -12.37
N PHE A 75 -9.57 -4.23 -11.60
CA PHE A 75 -9.48 -3.84 -10.20
C PHE A 75 -8.80 -2.48 -10.10
N ARG A 76 -9.22 -1.64 -9.16
CA ARG A 76 -8.49 -0.43 -8.77
C ARG A 76 -8.33 -0.44 -7.27
N PHE A 77 -7.17 -0.04 -6.77
CA PHE A 77 -6.99 0.30 -5.38
C PHE A 77 -6.24 1.61 -5.24
N LYS A 78 -6.43 2.28 -4.11
CA LYS A 78 -5.62 3.42 -3.70
C LYS A 78 -5.27 3.33 -2.22
N ILE A 79 -4.13 3.88 -1.86
CA ILE A 79 -3.70 4.05 -0.47
C ILE A 79 -3.62 5.55 -0.22
N THR A 80 -4.44 6.04 0.70
CA THR A 80 -4.58 7.48 0.99
C THR A 80 -4.34 7.77 2.46
N ASP A 81 -3.96 9.01 2.77
CA ASP A 81 -3.96 9.50 4.14
C ASP A 81 -5.40 9.87 4.53
N PRO A 82 -6.02 9.22 5.53
CA PRO A 82 -7.39 9.51 5.94
C PRO A 82 -7.51 10.83 6.73
N LYS A 83 -6.40 11.38 7.23
CA LYS A 83 -6.38 12.60 8.05
C LYS A 83 -6.04 13.85 7.24
N ALA A 84 -5.39 13.71 6.09
CA ALA A 84 -5.02 14.82 5.23
C ALA A 84 -5.22 14.49 3.75
N GLN A 85 -5.94 15.36 3.04
CA GLN A 85 -6.07 15.24 1.59
C GLN A 85 -4.72 15.48 0.91
N ARG A 86 -4.22 14.47 0.21
CA ARG A 86 -3.00 14.56 -0.60
C ARG A 86 -3.36 14.86 -2.06
N PHE A 87 -2.36 15.29 -2.83
CA PHE A 87 -2.54 15.50 -4.26
C PHE A 87 -2.99 14.20 -4.95
N GLU A 88 -4.12 14.27 -5.65
CA GLU A 88 -4.56 13.26 -6.62
C GLU A 88 -4.46 13.88 -8.02
N VAL A 89 -4.01 13.09 -9.01
CA VAL A 89 -3.84 13.58 -10.39
C VAL A 89 -5.20 14.01 -10.97
N PRO A 90 -5.38 15.27 -11.40
CA PRO A 90 -6.62 15.74 -12.01
C PRO A 90 -6.72 15.26 -13.46
N HIS A 91 -7.00 13.97 -13.63
CA HIS A 91 -7.00 13.33 -14.94
C HIS A 91 -8.26 13.70 -15.75
N GLU A 92 -8.09 14.05 -17.03
CA GLU A 92 -9.19 14.53 -17.89
C GLU A 92 -10.24 13.45 -18.21
N HIS A 93 -9.79 12.20 -18.44
CA HIS A 93 -10.65 11.06 -18.77
C HIS A 93 -10.97 10.10 -17.64
N VAL A 94 -10.06 9.87 -16.68
CA VAL A 94 -10.29 8.95 -15.56
C VAL A 94 -11.19 9.62 -14.54
N ARG A 95 -12.41 9.10 -14.38
CA ARG A 95 -13.40 9.62 -13.42
C ARG A 95 -13.41 8.81 -12.12
N PRO A 96 -13.81 9.42 -10.99
CA PRO A 96 -14.13 8.67 -9.78
C PRO A 96 -15.18 7.59 -10.06
N PHE A 97 -15.00 6.41 -9.47
CA PHE A 97 -15.96 5.32 -9.63
C PHE A 97 -17.11 5.49 -8.64
N THR A 98 -18.34 5.56 -9.15
CA THR A 98 -19.57 5.69 -8.34
C THR A 98 -20.49 4.48 -8.48
N GLY A 99 -20.02 3.40 -9.13
CA GLY A 99 -20.78 2.18 -9.35
C GLY A 99 -20.69 1.19 -8.19
N SER A 100 -21.50 0.15 -8.26
CA SER A 100 -21.36 -1.03 -7.39
C SER A 100 -20.28 -1.97 -7.90
N ALA A 101 -19.75 -2.81 -7.01
CA ALA A 101 -18.80 -3.87 -7.35
C ALA A 101 -19.32 -4.72 -8.51
N ALA A 102 -18.45 -4.96 -9.50
CA ALA A 102 -18.76 -5.81 -10.65
C ALA A 102 -18.96 -7.28 -10.22
N SER A 103 -19.87 -7.97 -10.89
CA SER A 103 -20.06 -9.43 -10.76
C SER A 103 -19.16 -10.19 -11.75
N ASN A 104 -19.03 -11.51 -11.55
CA ASN A 104 -18.29 -12.42 -12.44
C ASN A 104 -16.83 -11.98 -12.69
N LEU A 105 -16.10 -11.68 -11.61
CA LEU A 105 -14.72 -11.24 -11.69
C LEU A 105 -13.80 -12.33 -12.25
N ASN A 106 -12.87 -11.94 -13.12
CA ASN A 106 -11.81 -12.81 -13.66
C ASN A 106 -10.54 -12.77 -12.79
N TYR A 107 -10.64 -12.24 -11.59
CA TYR A 107 -9.55 -12.11 -10.63
C TYR A 107 -10.08 -12.26 -9.21
N LYS A 108 -9.17 -12.57 -8.28
CA LYS A 108 -9.41 -12.58 -6.84
C LYS A 108 -8.40 -11.66 -6.15
N VAL A 109 -8.87 -10.92 -5.15
CA VAL A 109 -8.01 -10.06 -4.32
C VAL A 109 -7.96 -10.68 -2.93
N ASP A 110 -6.75 -10.92 -2.43
CA ASP A 110 -6.46 -11.37 -1.08
C ASP A 110 -5.68 -10.25 -0.38
N VAL A 111 -6.09 -9.92 0.84
CA VAL A 111 -5.56 -8.81 1.66
C VAL A 111 -5.03 -9.37 2.97
#